data_AF-A0A0K0NPU6-F1
#
_entry.id   AF-A0A0K0NPU6-F1
#
_cell.length_a   1.000
_cell.length_b   1.000
_cell.length_c   1.000
_cell.angle_alpha   90.00
_cell.angle_beta   90.00
_cell.angle_gamma   90.00
#
_symmetry.space_group_name_H-M   'P 1'
#
loop_
_entity.id
_entity.type
_entity.pdbx_description
1 polymer ?
#
loop_
_entity_poly.entity_id
_entity_poly.type
_entity_poly.pdbx_seq_one_letter_code
_entity_poly.pdbx_strand_id
1 'polypeptide(L)'
;MSAFHNWLLEIAGGNYFVYIKRLSANDTGATGGHQVGLYIPSGIVEKLFPSINHTRELNPSVFITAHVSSHDCPDSEARAIYYNSRHFGKTRNEKRITRWGRGSPLQDPENTGALTLLAFRLNEHGGDSTAVDIWVCVSPDEEDIIETAIGEVIPGTLISGAAGRILGGLSLQQMPVNHKYTIPEDWQQRFPSGNEIIEYAAGHYVKNSLNPDEQLIDRRRVEYDIFLLVEELHVLDIIRKGFGSVDEFIALANSVSNRRKSRAGKSLELHLEHLFIEHGLRHFATQAVTEGNKKPDFLFPSAEAYHDAEFPAENLRMLAVKTTCKDRWRQILNEANRISPVHLFTLQEGVSQAQYREMQAEGVRLVVPSSIHKKYPEAVRAELMTLGAFIAELTGLYADLA
;
A
#
# COMPACT_ATOMS: atom_id res chain seq x y z
N MET A 1 -12.89 -0.10 24.80
CA MET A 1 -12.80 -0.02 23.34
C MET A 1 -12.39 1.39 22.97
N SER A 2 -11.43 1.57 22.06
CA SER A 2 -10.98 2.90 21.62
C SER A 2 -12.09 3.61 20.84
N ALA A 3 -12.00 4.93 20.70
CA ALA A 3 -12.93 5.73 19.89
C ALA A 3 -13.01 5.19 18.45
N PHE A 4 -11.85 4.86 17.86
CA PHE A 4 -11.78 4.28 16.52
C PHE A 4 -12.53 2.94 16.42
N HIS A 5 -12.36 2.04 17.40
CA HIS A 5 -13.04 0.77 17.38
C HIS A 5 -14.57 0.93 17.43
N ASN A 6 -15.07 1.84 18.28
CA ASN A 6 -16.51 2.13 18.35
C ASN A 6 -17.03 2.72 17.03
N TRP A 7 -16.26 3.63 16.42
CA TRP A 7 -16.59 4.20 15.12
C TRP A 7 -16.68 3.12 14.03
N LEU A 8 -15.73 2.18 13.98
CA LEU A 8 -15.79 1.06 13.03
C LEU A 8 -17.06 0.22 13.20
N LEU A 9 -17.47 -0.07 14.43
CA LEU A 9 -18.70 -0.82 14.72
C LEU A 9 -19.95 -0.04 14.28
N GLU A 10 -19.99 1.28 14.53
CA GLU A 10 -21.08 2.16 14.10
C GLU A 10 -21.20 2.18 12.56
N ILE A 11 -20.08 2.43 11.87
CA ILE A 11 -20.05 2.46 10.41
C ILE A 11 -20.43 1.10 9.82
N ALA A 12 -19.94 -0.01 10.40
CA ALA A 12 -20.25 -1.36 9.93
C ALA A 12 -21.74 -1.72 10.08
N GLY A 13 -22.41 -1.23 11.13
CA GLY A 13 -23.83 -1.44 11.37
C GLY A 13 -24.76 -0.49 10.60
N GLY A 14 -24.24 0.61 10.07
CA GLY A 14 -25.01 1.63 9.34
C GLY A 14 -25.12 1.41 7.82
N ASN A 15 -25.95 2.24 7.18
CA ASN A 15 -26.10 2.27 5.72
C ASN A 15 -25.03 3.15 5.06
N TYR A 16 -23.77 2.72 5.19
CA TYR A 16 -22.61 3.44 4.66
C TYR A 16 -21.97 2.70 3.48
N PHE A 17 -21.43 3.49 2.56
CA PHE A 17 -20.46 3.04 1.57
C PHE A 17 -19.08 3.53 1.99
N VAL A 18 -18.18 2.61 2.29
CA VAL A 18 -16.84 2.92 2.78
C VAL A 18 -15.88 2.97 1.62
N TYR A 19 -14.97 3.93 1.64
CA TYR A 19 -13.80 4.02 0.79
C TYR A 19 -12.55 4.12 1.68
N ILE A 20 -11.61 3.19 1.51
CA ILE A 20 -10.37 3.08 2.27
C ILE A 20 -9.18 3.23 1.32
N LYS A 21 -8.21 4.04 1.73
CA LYS A 21 -6.94 4.21 1.04
C LYS A 21 -5.87 4.73 2.02
N ARG A 22 -4.61 4.66 1.64
CA ARG A 22 -3.55 5.49 2.24
C ARG A 22 -3.44 6.83 1.52
N LEU A 23 -3.23 7.93 2.25
CA LEU A 23 -3.09 9.26 1.65
C LEU A 23 -1.77 9.39 0.90
N SER A 24 -1.82 9.76 -0.39
CA SER A 24 -0.62 10.08 -1.16
C SER A 24 -0.18 11.52 -0.90
N ALA A 25 1.06 11.85 -1.24
CA ALA A 25 1.55 13.24 -1.12
C ALA A 25 0.78 14.24 -2.00
N ASN A 26 0.05 13.77 -3.02
CA ASN A 26 -0.86 14.63 -3.78
C ASN A 26 -2.20 14.84 -3.05
N ASP A 27 -2.70 13.84 -2.32
CA ASP A 27 -3.98 13.98 -1.60
C ASP A 27 -3.88 15.04 -0.50
N THR A 28 -2.79 15.01 0.26
CA THR A 28 -2.49 15.94 1.37
C THR A 28 -1.99 17.30 0.92
N GLY A 29 -1.65 17.45 -0.36
CA GLY A 29 -1.03 18.67 -0.89
C GLY A 29 0.48 18.79 -0.59
N ALA A 30 1.13 17.76 -0.03
CA ALA A 30 2.57 17.74 0.24
C ALA A 30 3.45 17.94 -1.02
N THR A 31 2.93 17.63 -2.21
CA THR A 31 3.59 17.89 -3.50
C THR A 31 3.62 19.38 -3.90
N GLY A 32 2.88 20.25 -3.22
CA GLY A 32 2.80 21.69 -3.52
C GLY A 32 2.04 22.04 -4.81
N GLY A 33 1.47 21.04 -5.50
CA GLY A 33 0.72 21.26 -6.73
C GLY A 33 -0.66 21.89 -6.50
N HIS A 34 -1.19 22.58 -7.51
CA HIS A 34 -2.55 23.16 -7.47
C HIS A 34 -3.68 22.10 -7.41
N GLN A 35 -3.37 20.83 -7.67
CA GLN A 35 -4.34 19.72 -7.70
C GLN A 35 -4.47 19.07 -6.31
N VAL A 36 -4.99 19.84 -5.36
CA VAL A 36 -5.22 19.37 -3.99
C VAL A 36 -6.63 18.78 -3.87
N GLY A 37 -6.72 17.60 -3.25
CA GLY A 37 -7.99 16.90 -3.03
C GLY A 37 -7.84 15.40 -3.24
N LEU A 38 -8.69 14.67 -2.53
CA LEU A 38 -8.63 13.22 -2.45
C LEU A 38 -9.16 12.61 -3.75
N TYR A 39 -8.34 11.80 -4.42
CA TYR A 39 -8.76 11.08 -5.63
C TYR A 39 -9.84 10.04 -5.33
N ILE A 40 -10.88 9.97 -6.18
CA ILE A 40 -11.93 8.95 -6.06
C ILE A 40 -12.13 8.21 -7.40
N PRO A 41 -12.08 6.87 -7.40
CA PRO A 41 -12.43 6.03 -8.54
C PRO A 41 -13.75 6.40 -9.21
N SER A 42 -13.79 6.37 -10.54
CA SER A 42 -14.99 6.73 -11.31
C SER A 42 -16.21 5.87 -10.96
N GLY A 43 -16.01 4.56 -10.72
CA GLY A 43 -17.12 3.67 -10.34
C GLY A 43 -17.71 3.96 -8.96
N ILE A 44 -16.92 4.53 -8.05
CA ILE A 44 -17.43 4.99 -6.75
C ILE A 44 -18.25 6.26 -6.94
N VAL A 45 -17.78 7.21 -7.76
CA VAL A 45 -18.50 8.47 -8.00
C VAL A 45 -19.83 8.24 -8.70
N GLU A 46 -19.91 7.30 -9.64
CA GLU A 46 -21.19 6.94 -10.27
C GLU A 46 -22.24 6.49 -9.24
N LYS A 47 -21.80 5.80 -8.18
CA LYS A 47 -22.66 5.35 -7.10
C LYS A 47 -22.99 6.44 -6.08
N LEU A 48 -22.02 7.27 -5.72
CA LEU A 48 -22.16 8.24 -4.63
C LEU A 48 -22.64 9.62 -5.09
N PHE A 49 -22.30 10.01 -6.31
CA PHE A 49 -22.60 11.33 -6.87
C PHE A 49 -23.05 11.20 -8.34
N PRO A 50 -24.17 10.48 -8.61
CA PRO A 50 -24.67 10.31 -9.97
C PRO A 50 -24.94 11.65 -10.68
N SER A 51 -25.27 12.72 -9.95
CA SER A 51 -25.57 14.02 -10.56
C SER A 51 -24.39 14.65 -11.29
N ILE A 52 -23.15 14.36 -10.89
CA ILE A 52 -21.95 14.95 -11.49
C ILE A 52 -21.32 14.03 -12.56
N ASN A 53 -21.83 12.81 -12.73
CA ASN A 53 -21.28 11.82 -13.65
C ASN A 53 -21.77 12.06 -15.10
N HIS A 54 -21.49 13.26 -15.64
CA HIS A 54 -21.81 13.63 -17.01
C HIS A 54 -20.80 14.60 -17.63
N THR A 55 -20.96 14.82 -18.93
CA THR A 55 -20.10 15.70 -19.75
C THR A 55 -20.87 16.86 -20.39
N ARG A 56 -22.09 17.15 -19.91
CA ARG A 56 -22.94 18.25 -20.41
C ARG A 56 -22.36 19.64 -20.16
N GLU A 57 -21.58 19.80 -19.10
CA GLU A 57 -20.94 21.05 -18.72
C GLU A 57 -19.52 20.80 -18.20
N LEU A 58 -18.71 21.84 -18.16
CA LEU A 58 -17.34 21.76 -17.68
C LEU A 58 -17.29 21.71 -16.15
N ASN A 59 -16.65 20.69 -15.61
CA ASN A 59 -16.41 20.48 -14.19
C ASN A 59 -17.67 20.47 -13.29
N PRO A 60 -18.68 19.60 -13.57
CA PRO A 60 -19.86 19.49 -12.72
C PRO A 60 -19.46 19.06 -11.31
N SER A 61 -20.20 19.55 -10.31
CA SER A 61 -19.87 19.34 -8.91
C SER A 61 -21.08 19.44 -7.98
N VAL A 62 -21.00 18.79 -6.83
CA VAL A 62 -21.99 18.85 -5.76
C VAL A 62 -21.29 19.02 -4.41
N PHE A 63 -21.98 19.64 -3.44
CA PHE A 63 -21.48 19.78 -2.07
C PHE A 63 -21.92 18.61 -1.21
N ILE A 64 -21.07 18.27 -0.23
CA ILE A 64 -21.30 17.20 0.73
C ILE A 64 -20.79 17.67 2.10
N THR A 65 -21.57 17.41 3.16
CA THR A 65 -21.12 17.66 4.53
C THR A 65 -20.02 16.66 4.89
N ALA A 66 -18.84 17.16 5.23
CA ALA A 66 -17.72 16.35 5.69
C ALA A 66 -17.57 16.51 7.21
N HIS A 67 -17.82 15.41 7.92
CA HIS A 67 -17.55 15.26 9.34
C HIS A 67 -16.27 14.44 9.51
N VAL A 68 -15.42 14.81 10.48
CA VAL A 68 -14.17 14.10 10.75
C VAL A 68 -14.20 13.61 12.19
N SER A 69 -14.41 12.31 12.37
CA SER A 69 -14.46 11.68 13.69
C SER A 69 -13.08 11.47 14.33
N SER A 70 -12.03 11.41 13.51
CA SER A 70 -10.65 11.15 13.98
C SER A 70 -9.94 12.36 14.61
N HIS A 71 -10.40 13.59 14.34
CA HIS A 71 -9.74 14.82 14.75
C HIS A 71 -10.80 15.81 15.22
N ASP A 72 -10.48 16.64 16.21
CA ASP A 72 -11.36 17.72 16.65
C ASP A 72 -11.33 18.87 15.61
N CYS A 73 -12.18 18.78 14.59
CA CYS A 73 -12.35 19.84 13.61
C CYS A 73 -13.84 20.05 13.28
N PRO A 74 -14.23 21.28 12.93
CA PRO A 74 -15.61 21.58 12.61
C PRO A 74 -16.01 20.92 11.28
N ASP A 75 -17.29 20.54 11.20
CA ASP A 75 -17.90 20.12 9.93
C ASP A 75 -17.66 21.16 8.83
N SER A 76 -17.44 20.66 7.63
CA SER A 76 -17.17 21.51 6.46
C SER A 76 -18.00 21.09 5.25
N GLU A 77 -18.20 22.04 4.33
CA GLU A 77 -18.80 21.76 3.03
C GLU A 77 -17.72 21.38 2.01
N ALA A 78 -17.47 20.09 1.91
CA ALA A 78 -16.59 19.53 0.90
C ALA A 78 -17.29 19.52 -0.47
N ARG A 79 -16.49 19.46 -1.55
CA ARG A 79 -16.97 19.51 -2.93
C ARG A 79 -16.52 18.28 -3.70
N ALA A 80 -17.48 17.43 -4.09
CA ALA A 80 -17.26 16.39 -5.08
C ALA A 80 -17.30 17.01 -6.49
N ILE A 81 -16.26 16.79 -7.29
CA ILE A 81 -16.10 17.43 -8.61
C ILE A 81 -15.56 16.45 -9.63
N TYR A 82 -16.11 16.50 -10.84
CA TYR A 82 -15.61 15.76 -11.99
C TYR A 82 -14.80 16.68 -12.91
N TYR A 83 -13.47 16.64 -12.82
CA TYR A 83 -12.58 17.34 -13.74
C TYR A 83 -12.62 16.69 -15.14
N ASN A 84 -13.54 17.16 -15.98
CA ASN A 84 -13.90 16.54 -17.26
C ASN A 84 -13.40 17.33 -18.48
N SER A 85 -12.43 18.22 -18.29
CA SER A 85 -11.90 19.12 -19.32
C SER A 85 -11.39 18.42 -20.60
N ARG A 86 -11.13 17.11 -20.56
CA ARG A 86 -10.86 16.27 -21.74
C ARG A 86 -11.98 16.32 -22.78
N HIS A 87 -13.23 16.49 -22.34
CA HIS A 87 -14.39 16.64 -23.21
C HIS A 87 -14.57 18.08 -23.73
N PHE A 88 -13.70 19.00 -23.30
CA PHE A 88 -13.74 20.43 -23.59
C PHE A 88 -12.38 20.94 -24.08
N GLY A 89 -11.63 20.13 -24.85
CA GLY A 89 -10.39 20.53 -25.53
C GLY A 89 -9.13 20.57 -24.66
N LYS A 90 -9.16 20.02 -23.43
CA LYS A 90 -7.98 19.87 -22.55
C LYS A 90 -7.71 18.38 -22.25
N THR A 91 -7.00 18.06 -21.17
CA THR A 91 -6.53 16.68 -20.90
C THR A 91 -7.16 16.00 -19.69
N ARG A 92 -7.74 16.74 -18.73
CA ARG A 92 -8.18 16.14 -17.44
C ARG A 92 -9.46 15.33 -17.58
N ASN A 93 -9.45 14.14 -16.97
CA ASN A 93 -10.60 13.25 -16.84
C ASN A 93 -10.47 12.45 -15.53
N GLU A 94 -10.80 13.09 -14.41
CA GLU A 94 -10.65 12.51 -13.07
C GLU A 94 -11.71 13.07 -12.12
N LYS A 95 -12.02 12.34 -11.04
CA LYS A 95 -12.97 12.79 -10.02
C LYS A 95 -12.29 12.88 -8.67
N ARG A 96 -12.65 13.91 -7.90
CA ARG A 96 -12.04 14.20 -6.58
C ARG A 96 -13.08 14.75 -5.62
N ILE A 97 -12.80 14.62 -4.32
CA ILE A 97 -13.41 15.48 -3.30
C ILE A 97 -12.33 16.45 -2.78
N THR A 98 -12.70 17.72 -2.70
CA THR A 98 -11.82 18.81 -2.29
C THR A 98 -12.57 19.75 -1.33
N ARG A 99 -11.94 20.85 -0.93
CA ARG A 99 -12.49 21.83 0.04
C ARG A 99 -12.88 21.20 1.38
N TRP A 100 -12.00 20.38 1.95
CA TRP A 100 -12.22 19.71 3.24
C TRP A 100 -12.23 20.65 4.46
N GLY A 101 -12.13 21.96 4.26
CA GLY A 101 -11.99 22.94 5.33
C GLY A 101 -10.53 23.23 5.69
N ARG A 102 -10.29 24.44 6.20
CA ARG A 102 -8.96 24.83 6.68
C ARG A 102 -8.62 24.02 7.93
N GLY A 103 -7.42 23.45 7.97
CA GLY A 103 -6.97 22.62 9.10
C GLY A 103 -7.52 21.19 9.08
N SER A 104 -8.18 20.76 8.00
CA SER A 104 -8.60 19.37 7.85
C SER A 104 -7.39 18.43 7.80
N PRO A 105 -7.43 17.29 8.50
CA PRO A 105 -6.34 16.29 8.45
C PRO A 105 -6.14 15.71 7.05
N LEU A 106 -7.15 15.76 6.18
CA LEU A 106 -7.04 15.34 4.78
C LEU A 106 -6.19 16.29 3.91
N GLN A 107 -5.94 17.51 4.39
CA GLN A 107 -5.12 18.53 3.73
C GLN A 107 -3.88 18.87 4.56
N ASP A 108 -3.50 18.01 5.50
CA ASP A 108 -2.27 18.11 6.27
C ASP A 108 -1.17 17.26 5.61
N PRO A 109 -0.08 17.88 5.09
CA PRO A 109 1.08 17.16 4.57
C PRO A 109 1.65 16.09 5.50
N GLU A 110 1.55 16.25 6.82
CA GLU A 110 2.11 15.30 7.80
C GLU A 110 1.31 13.99 7.92
N ASN A 111 0.08 14.00 7.40
CA ASN A 111 -0.74 12.79 7.25
C ASN A 111 -0.43 12.02 5.95
N THR A 112 0.60 12.40 5.19
CA THR A 112 1.03 11.63 4.01
C THR A 112 1.44 10.21 4.43
N GLY A 113 0.84 9.21 3.80
CA GLY A 113 0.99 7.77 4.11
C GLY A 113 -0.05 7.21 5.09
N ALA A 114 -0.82 8.06 5.77
CA ALA A 114 -1.80 7.63 6.76
C ALA A 114 -2.92 6.81 6.13
N LEU A 115 -3.33 5.72 6.80
CA LEU A 115 -4.54 5.01 6.45
C LEU A 115 -5.76 5.90 6.70
N THR A 116 -6.71 5.93 5.76
CA THR A 116 -7.86 6.82 5.82
C THR A 116 -9.10 6.12 5.32
N LEU A 117 -10.19 6.28 6.08
CA LEU A 117 -11.51 5.75 5.81
C LEU A 117 -12.50 6.90 5.61
N LEU A 118 -13.26 6.81 4.51
CA LEU A 118 -14.38 7.71 4.22
C LEU A 118 -15.65 6.88 4.17
N ALA A 119 -16.55 7.09 5.13
CA ALA A 119 -17.85 6.45 5.22
C ALA A 119 -18.93 7.39 4.67
N PHE A 120 -19.30 7.17 3.41
CA PHE A 120 -20.33 7.96 2.74
C PHE A 120 -21.72 7.44 3.11
N ARG A 121 -22.58 8.31 3.61
CA ARG A 121 -23.98 7.96 3.87
C ARG A 121 -24.69 7.74 2.54
N LEU A 122 -25.24 6.54 2.34
CA LEU A 122 -26.00 6.24 1.13
C LEU A 122 -27.36 6.92 1.15
N ASN A 123 -27.76 7.45 0.00
CA ASN A 123 -29.09 8.02 -0.20
C ASN A 123 -30.07 6.89 -0.60
N GLU A 124 -31.10 6.68 0.20
CA GLU A 124 -32.10 5.60 -0.02
C GLU A 124 -32.90 5.80 -1.31
N HIS A 125 -32.96 7.03 -1.84
CA HIS A 125 -33.66 7.36 -3.07
C HIS A 125 -32.75 7.35 -4.31
N GLY A 126 -31.49 6.91 -4.18
CA GLY A 126 -30.54 6.82 -5.30
C GLY A 126 -30.00 8.17 -5.79
N GLY A 127 -30.20 9.24 -5.02
CA GLY A 127 -29.58 10.54 -5.26
C GLY A 127 -28.14 10.62 -4.77
N ASP A 128 -27.55 11.82 -4.84
CA ASP A 128 -26.20 12.06 -4.33
C ASP A 128 -26.13 11.81 -2.82
N SER A 129 -24.96 11.36 -2.37
CA SER A 129 -24.59 11.28 -0.97
C SER A 129 -24.48 12.69 -0.38
N THR A 130 -25.12 12.91 0.76
CA THR A 130 -25.22 14.22 1.41
C THR A 130 -24.23 14.42 2.54
N ALA A 131 -23.67 13.34 3.08
CA ALA A 131 -22.71 13.39 4.18
C ALA A 131 -21.65 12.29 4.08
N VAL A 132 -20.45 12.60 4.53
CA VAL A 132 -19.33 11.66 4.69
C VAL A 132 -18.74 11.82 6.09
N ASP A 133 -18.57 10.70 6.78
CA ASP A 133 -17.84 10.63 8.04
C ASP A 133 -16.45 10.03 7.80
N ILE A 134 -15.42 10.66 8.37
CA ILE A 134 -14.02 10.45 7.97
C ILE A 134 -13.17 10.11 9.18
N TRP A 135 -12.38 9.04 9.02
CA TRP A 135 -11.30 8.71 9.94
C TRP A 135 -9.96 8.72 9.23
N VAL A 136 -9.05 9.61 9.64
CA VAL A 136 -7.63 9.61 9.25
C VAL A 136 -6.86 9.03 10.43
N CYS A 137 -6.25 7.85 10.25
CA CYS A 137 -5.52 7.20 11.34
C CYS A 137 -4.33 8.05 11.77
N VAL A 138 -4.23 8.31 13.07
CA VAL A 138 -3.19 9.19 13.65
C VAL A 138 -1.97 8.45 14.18
N SER A 139 -2.08 7.13 14.35
CA SER A 139 -1.00 6.30 14.87
C SER A 139 -1.00 4.90 14.23
N PRO A 140 0.15 4.21 14.25
CA PRO A 140 0.23 2.79 13.87
C PRO A 140 -0.78 1.91 14.60
N ASP A 141 -1.06 2.19 15.89
CA ASP A 141 -2.01 1.40 16.68
C ASP A 141 -3.44 1.45 16.10
N GLU A 142 -3.87 2.61 15.59
CA GLU A 142 -5.16 2.71 14.90
C GLU A 142 -5.14 1.93 13.58
N GLU A 143 -4.06 2.04 12.80
CA GLU A 143 -3.94 1.28 11.56
C GLU A 143 -3.98 -0.23 11.83
N ASP A 144 -3.28 -0.68 12.87
CA ASP A 144 -3.22 -2.09 13.26
C ASP A 144 -4.60 -2.63 13.67
N ILE A 145 -5.47 -1.82 14.30
CA ILE A 145 -6.85 -2.21 14.64
C ILE A 145 -7.63 -2.63 13.38
N ILE A 146 -7.55 -1.83 12.32
CA ILE A 146 -8.31 -2.11 11.09
C ILE A 146 -7.59 -3.12 10.18
N GLU A 147 -6.27 -3.03 10.03
CA GLU A 147 -5.50 -3.95 9.20
C GLU A 147 -5.52 -5.38 9.77
N THR A 148 -5.68 -5.54 11.09
CA THR A 148 -5.96 -6.85 11.71
C THR A 148 -7.28 -7.45 11.21
N ALA A 149 -8.28 -6.63 10.92
CA ALA A 149 -9.58 -7.08 10.41
C ALA A 149 -9.53 -7.30 8.89
N ILE A 150 -9.13 -6.28 8.11
CA ILE A 150 -9.29 -6.27 6.65
C ILE A 150 -8.03 -6.70 5.87
N GLY A 151 -6.89 -6.87 6.56
CA GLY A 151 -5.57 -7.06 5.95
C GLY A 151 -4.83 -5.73 5.74
N GLU A 152 -3.53 -5.80 5.50
CA GLU A 152 -2.69 -4.62 5.24
C GLU A 152 -3.18 -3.85 4.00
N VAL A 153 -3.31 -2.53 4.13
CA VAL A 153 -3.70 -1.65 3.03
C VAL A 153 -2.45 -1.08 2.36
N ILE A 154 -2.04 -1.70 1.25
CA ILE A 154 -0.87 -1.29 0.48
C ILE A 154 -1.10 0.10 -0.13
N PRO A 155 -0.10 1.02 -0.11
CA PRO A 155 -0.18 2.32 -0.77
C PRO A 155 -0.61 2.22 -2.25
N GLY A 156 -1.50 3.12 -2.67
CA GLY A 156 -2.12 3.10 -4.00
C GLY A 156 -3.30 2.12 -4.14
N THR A 157 -3.54 1.24 -3.17
CA THR A 157 -4.72 0.36 -3.15
C THR A 157 -5.97 1.16 -2.79
N LEU A 158 -7.05 0.89 -3.53
CA LEU A 158 -8.33 1.55 -3.37
C LEU A 158 -9.38 0.49 -3.03
N ILE A 159 -9.84 0.48 -1.78
CA ILE A 159 -10.82 -0.50 -1.28
C ILE A 159 -12.14 0.24 -1.09
N SER A 160 -13.24 -0.25 -1.68
CA SER A 160 -14.51 0.44 -1.54
C SER A 160 -15.73 -0.45 -1.61
N GLY A 161 -16.70 -0.32 -0.72
CA GLY A 161 -17.87 -1.19 -0.74
C GLY A 161 -18.88 -0.85 0.35
N ALA A 162 -19.91 -1.68 0.48
CA ALA A 162 -20.84 -1.58 1.61
C ALA A 162 -20.09 -1.81 2.93
N ALA A 163 -20.34 -0.97 3.93
CA ALA A 163 -19.59 -0.96 5.20
C ALA A 163 -19.55 -2.33 5.88
N GLY A 164 -20.72 -2.95 6.11
CA GLY A 164 -20.79 -4.28 6.76
C GLY A 164 -20.10 -5.41 6.00
N ARG A 165 -19.82 -5.24 4.70
CA ARG A 165 -19.00 -6.17 3.92
C ARG A 165 -17.51 -5.89 4.10
N ILE A 166 -17.09 -4.64 3.92
CA ILE A 166 -15.67 -4.24 3.98
C ILE A 166 -15.11 -4.38 5.40
N LEU A 167 -15.86 -3.94 6.40
CA LEU A 167 -15.44 -3.92 7.80
C LEU A 167 -15.76 -5.24 8.54
N GLY A 168 -16.36 -6.23 7.85
CA GLY A 168 -16.79 -7.50 8.42
C GLY A 168 -15.66 -8.51 8.75
N GLY A 169 -14.39 -8.09 8.70
CA GLY A 169 -13.23 -8.92 9.13
C GLY A 169 -12.73 -9.96 8.14
N LEU A 170 -13.37 -10.09 6.97
CA LEU A 170 -12.85 -10.84 5.84
C LEU A 170 -12.27 -9.86 4.83
N SER A 171 -11.00 -10.04 4.48
CA SER A 171 -10.32 -9.27 3.43
C SER A 171 -11.07 -9.43 2.10
N LEU A 172 -12.09 -8.62 1.83
CA LEU A 172 -12.82 -8.65 0.57
C LEU A 172 -11.98 -7.99 -0.52
N GLN A 173 -11.28 -8.82 -1.28
CA GLN A 173 -10.55 -8.38 -2.46
C GLN A 173 -11.51 -8.35 -3.65
N GLN A 174 -11.66 -7.17 -4.25
CA GLN A 174 -12.64 -6.88 -5.31
C GLN A 174 -12.08 -7.07 -6.72
N MET A 175 -10.85 -7.55 -6.84
CA MET A 175 -10.29 -7.82 -8.16
C MET A 175 -10.88 -9.12 -8.70
N PRO A 176 -11.45 -9.11 -9.92
CA PRO A 176 -11.90 -10.35 -10.54
C PRO A 176 -10.71 -11.29 -10.72
N VAL A 177 -10.93 -12.59 -10.49
CA VAL A 177 -9.91 -13.61 -10.74
C VAL A 177 -9.55 -13.59 -12.22
N ASN A 178 -8.26 -13.60 -12.51
CA ASN A 178 -7.75 -13.49 -13.86
C ASN A 178 -7.41 -14.87 -14.42
N HIS A 179 -8.33 -15.48 -15.15
CA HIS A 179 -8.17 -16.84 -15.70
C HIS A 179 -7.24 -16.92 -16.93
N LYS A 180 -6.50 -15.86 -17.26
CA LYS A 180 -5.53 -15.88 -18.37
C LYS A 180 -4.26 -16.70 -18.05
N TYR A 181 -3.98 -16.93 -16.78
CA TYR A 181 -2.79 -17.66 -16.36
C TYR A 181 -3.09 -19.16 -16.36
N THR A 182 -2.22 -19.94 -17.00
CA THR A 182 -2.19 -21.39 -16.83
C THR A 182 -1.52 -21.69 -15.50
N ILE A 183 -2.05 -22.66 -14.74
CA ILE A 183 -1.53 -23.05 -13.43
C ILE A 183 -1.01 -24.49 -13.51
N PRO A 184 0.14 -24.82 -12.90
CA PRO A 184 0.64 -26.19 -12.83
C PRO A 184 -0.41 -27.18 -12.29
N GLU A 185 -0.44 -28.41 -12.83
CA GLU A 185 -1.44 -29.41 -12.42
C GLU A 185 -1.33 -29.80 -10.94
N ASP A 186 -0.11 -29.84 -10.39
CA ASP A 186 0.10 -30.14 -8.97
C ASP A 186 -0.50 -29.08 -8.05
N TRP A 187 -0.60 -27.83 -8.50
CA TRP A 187 -1.23 -26.73 -7.76
C TRP A 187 -2.75 -26.83 -7.71
N GLN A 188 -3.39 -27.76 -8.43
CA GLN A 188 -4.82 -28.03 -8.27
C GLN A 188 -5.10 -28.84 -7.00
N GLN A 189 -4.10 -29.61 -6.52
CA GLN A 189 -4.23 -30.48 -5.35
C GLN A 189 -3.49 -29.92 -4.12
N ARG A 190 -2.43 -29.16 -4.34
CA ARG A 190 -1.56 -28.59 -3.31
C ARG A 190 -1.52 -27.09 -3.42
N PHE A 191 -1.70 -26.39 -2.30
CA PHE A 191 -1.51 -24.95 -2.28
C PHE A 191 0.00 -24.62 -2.31
N PRO A 192 0.51 -23.94 -3.34
CA PRO A 192 1.92 -23.54 -3.44
C PRO A 192 2.29 -22.50 -2.38
N SER A 193 3.56 -22.50 -1.98
CA SER A 193 4.14 -21.46 -1.15
C SER A 193 4.23 -20.11 -1.88
N GLY A 194 4.39 -19.02 -1.14
CA GLY A 194 4.60 -17.70 -1.72
C GLY A 194 5.84 -17.66 -2.63
N ASN A 195 6.90 -18.37 -2.26
CA ASN A 195 8.12 -18.47 -3.05
C ASN A 195 7.87 -19.16 -4.41
N GLU A 196 7.18 -20.30 -4.41
CA GLU A 196 6.82 -21.01 -5.65
C GLU A 196 5.96 -20.15 -6.59
N ILE A 197 5.02 -19.36 -6.05
CA ILE A 197 4.22 -18.42 -6.86
C ILE A 197 5.11 -17.33 -7.47
N ILE A 198 6.04 -16.78 -6.69
CA ILE A 198 6.95 -15.72 -7.15
C ILE A 198 7.89 -16.22 -8.23
N GLU A 199 8.53 -17.38 -8.02
CA GLU A 199 9.41 -18.04 -9.00
C GLU A 199 8.64 -18.34 -10.30
N TYR A 200 7.44 -18.89 -10.18
CA TYR A 200 6.59 -19.19 -11.32
C TYR A 200 6.16 -17.91 -12.07
N ALA A 201 5.77 -16.86 -11.36
CA ALA A 201 5.43 -15.57 -11.95
C ALA A 201 6.62 -15.00 -12.74
N ALA A 202 7.82 -15.00 -12.13
CA ALA A 202 9.06 -14.52 -12.72
C ALA A 202 9.46 -15.31 -13.98
N GLY A 203 9.32 -16.64 -13.96
CA GLY A 203 9.73 -17.51 -15.07
C GLY A 203 8.78 -17.54 -16.27
N HIS A 204 7.47 -17.25 -16.07
CA HIS A 204 6.46 -17.54 -17.11
C HIS A 204 5.71 -16.33 -17.67
N TYR A 205 5.51 -15.25 -16.91
CA TYR A 205 4.51 -14.23 -17.27
C TYR A 205 5.00 -12.79 -17.22
N VAL A 206 6.17 -12.54 -16.65
CA VAL A 206 6.70 -11.18 -16.50
C VAL A 206 7.24 -10.69 -17.84
N LYS A 207 7.05 -9.41 -18.11
CA LYS A 207 7.60 -8.78 -19.32
C LYS A 207 9.12 -8.94 -19.38
N ASN A 208 9.67 -9.05 -20.58
CA ASN A 208 11.11 -8.96 -20.85
C ASN A 208 11.64 -7.54 -20.60
N SER A 209 11.63 -7.09 -19.35
CA SER A 209 12.35 -5.90 -18.89
C SER A 209 13.58 -6.35 -18.13
N LEU A 210 14.71 -5.71 -18.40
CA LEU A 210 15.95 -5.86 -17.62
C LEU A 210 16.02 -4.84 -16.47
N ASN A 211 14.99 -3.99 -16.30
CA ASN A 211 14.98 -2.99 -15.25
C ASN A 211 14.34 -3.58 -13.97
N PRO A 212 15.09 -3.70 -12.86
CA PRO A 212 14.57 -4.29 -11.62
C PRO A 212 13.38 -3.50 -11.03
N ASP A 213 13.33 -2.18 -11.22
CA ASP A 213 12.20 -1.35 -10.77
C ASP A 213 10.89 -1.74 -11.48
N GLU A 214 10.94 -2.00 -12.79
CA GLU A 214 9.77 -2.41 -13.56
C GLU A 214 9.40 -3.87 -13.29
N GLN A 215 10.41 -4.74 -13.18
CA GLN A 215 10.22 -6.15 -12.86
C GLN A 215 9.50 -6.32 -11.54
N LEU A 216 9.89 -5.59 -10.48
CA LEU A 216 9.23 -5.67 -9.18
C LEU A 216 7.72 -5.37 -9.27
N ILE A 217 7.37 -4.24 -9.90
CA ILE A 217 5.97 -3.80 -10.00
C ILE A 217 5.14 -4.80 -10.82
N ASP A 218 5.67 -5.30 -11.93
CA ASP A 218 4.97 -6.26 -12.77
C ASP A 218 4.84 -7.64 -12.09
N ARG A 219 5.92 -8.13 -11.46
CA ARG A 219 5.97 -9.40 -10.73
C ARG A 219 4.97 -9.44 -9.59
N ARG A 220 4.89 -8.39 -8.78
CA ARG A 220 3.89 -8.32 -7.70
C ARG A 220 2.45 -8.39 -8.22
N ARG A 221 2.17 -7.73 -9.34
CA ARG A 221 0.84 -7.78 -9.97
C ARG A 221 0.52 -9.20 -10.46
N VAL A 222 1.48 -9.86 -11.12
CA VAL A 222 1.33 -11.23 -11.62
C VAL A 222 1.20 -12.25 -10.46
N GLU A 223 2.06 -12.17 -9.45
CA GLU A 223 2.00 -12.99 -8.24
C GLU A 223 0.62 -12.91 -7.60
N TYR A 224 0.09 -11.69 -7.46
CA TYR A 224 -1.23 -11.49 -6.87
C TYR A 224 -2.36 -12.10 -7.69
N ASP A 225 -2.34 -11.94 -9.02
CA ASP A 225 -3.34 -12.55 -9.90
C ASP A 225 -3.30 -14.09 -9.82
N ILE A 226 -2.09 -14.68 -9.84
CA ILE A 226 -1.88 -16.13 -9.75
C ILE A 226 -2.33 -16.65 -8.38
N PHE A 227 -1.98 -15.95 -7.30
CA PHE A 227 -2.43 -16.29 -5.96
C PHE A 227 -3.96 -16.35 -5.88
N LEU A 228 -4.67 -15.34 -6.43
CA LEU A 228 -6.13 -15.33 -6.43
C LEU A 228 -6.72 -16.50 -7.22
N LEU A 229 -6.10 -16.87 -8.35
CA LEU A 229 -6.55 -18.01 -9.15
C LEU A 229 -6.35 -19.34 -8.40
N VAL A 230 -5.19 -19.54 -7.79
CA VAL A 230 -4.89 -20.72 -6.97
C VAL A 230 -5.82 -20.80 -5.75
N GLU A 231 -6.10 -19.66 -5.11
CA GLU A 231 -7.04 -19.58 -4.00
C GLU A 231 -8.46 -19.91 -4.41
N GLU A 232 -8.92 -19.41 -5.56
CA GLU A 232 -10.21 -19.78 -6.12
C GLU A 232 -10.31 -21.30 -6.35
N LEU A 233 -9.31 -21.92 -6.97
CA LEU A 233 -9.31 -23.37 -7.23
C LEU A 233 -9.48 -24.22 -5.95
N HIS A 234 -8.83 -23.83 -4.85
CA HIS A 234 -8.89 -24.60 -3.61
C HIS A 234 -10.13 -24.31 -2.76
N VAL A 235 -10.63 -23.07 -2.80
CA VAL A 235 -11.64 -22.61 -1.86
C VAL A 235 -13.05 -22.66 -2.49
N LEU A 236 -13.17 -22.45 -3.80
CA LEU A 236 -14.46 -22.35 -4.48
C LEU A 236 -15.28 -23.64 -4.39
N ASP A 237 -14.64 -24.80 -4.53
CA ASP A 237 -15.34 -26.08 -4.45
C ASP A 237 -15.79 -26.40 -3.02
N ILE A 238 -15.06 -25.94 -2.01
CA ILE A 238 -15.48 -26.04 -0.61
C ILE A 238 -16.69 -25.13 -0.38
N ILE A 239 -16.62 -23.88 -0.83
CA ILE A 239 -17.73 -22.91 -0.71
C ILE A 239 -19.00 -23.42 -1.41
N ARG A 240 -18.87 -24.02 -2.60
CA ARG A 240 -19.99 -24.57 -3.39
C ARG A 240 -20.69 -25.74 -2.71
N LYS A 241 -19.95 -26.59 -2.00
CA LYS A 241 -20.51 -27.73 -1.25
C LYS A 241 -21.32 -27.27 -0.03
N GLY A 242 -21.08 -26.05 0.44
CA GLY A 242 -21.69 -25.52 1.66
C GLY A 242 -21.02 -26.07 2.92
N PHE A 243 -21.58 -25.69 4.08
CA PHE A 243 -21.03 -26.00 5.40
C PHE A 243 -22.10 -26.66 6.26
N GLY A 244 -21.69 -27.60 7.12
CA GLY A 244 -22.59 -28.28 8.05
C GLY A 244 -22.93 -27.44 9.28
N SER A 245 -22.11 -26.44 9.59
CA SER A 245 -22.31 -25.52 10.71
C SER A 245 -21.77 -24.12 10.42
N VAL A 246 -22.20 -23.16 11.25
CA VAL A 246 -21.68 -21.79 11.23
C VAL A 246 -20.19 -21.76 11.60
N ASP A 247 -19.77 -22.59 12.56
CA ASP A 247 -18.37 -22.63 13.01
C ASP A 247 -17.43 -23.15 11.94
N GLU A 248 -17.84 -24.15 11.15
CA GLU A 248 -17.08 -24.63 9.99
C GLU A 248 -16.88 -23.53 8.94
N PHE A 249 -17.93 -22.75 8.66
CA PHE A 249 -17.85 -21.60 7.75
C PHE A 249 -16.87 -20.54 8.27
N ILE A 250 -16.98 -20.16 9.55
CA ILE A 250 -16.10 -19.16 10.17
C ILE A 250 -14.64 -19.65 10.19
N ALA A 251 -14.41 -20.92 10.50
CA ALA A 251 -13.06 -21.51 10.51
C ALA A 251 -12.39 -21.44 9.14
N LEU A 252 -13.11 -21.77 8.05
CA LEU A 252 -12.58 -21.62 6.70
C LEU A 252 -12.29 -20.14 6.37
N ALA A 253 -13.23 -19.25 6.69
CA ALA A 253 -13.09 -17.82 6.40
C ALA A 253 -11.86 -17.20 7.09
N ASN A 254 -11.61 -17.57 8.36
CA ASN A 254 -10.41 -17.19 9.10
C ASN A 254 -9.13 -17.77 8.50
N SER A 255 -9.15 -19.05 8.09
CA SER A 255 -8.01 -19.70 7.43
C SER A 255 -7.61 -18.99 6.13
N VAL A 256 -8.59 -18.64 5.28
CA VAL A 256 -8.39 -17.88 4.04
C VAL A 256 -7.86 -16.47 4.36
N SER A 257 -8.47 -15.76 5.32
CA SER A 257 -8.05 -14.42 5.73
C SER A 257 -6.60 -14.40 6.24
N ASN A 258 -6.22 -15.34 7.10
CA ASN A 258 -4.87 -15.43 7.64
C ASN A 258 -3.83 -15.79 6.57
N ARG A 259 -4.19 -16.63 5.60
CA ARG A 259 -3.32 -16.94 4.45
C ARG A 259 -3.01 -15.69 3.62
N ARG A 260 -4.03 -14.87 3.33
CA ARG A 260 -3.87 -13.60 2.59
C ARG A 260 -2.95 -12.64 3.34
N LYS A 261 -3.13 -12.50 4.66
CA LYS A 261 -2.30 -11.63 5.53
C LYS A 261 -0.84 -12.08 5.57
N SER A 262 -0.61 -13.38 5.78
CA SER A 262 0.74 -13.94 5.82
C SER A 262 1.48 -13.75 4.49
N ARG A 263 0.82 -13.95 3.35
CA ARG A 263 1.39 -13.72 2.02
C ARG A 263 1.79 -12.25 1.82
N ALA A 264 0.86 -11.33 2.12
CA ALA A 264 1.08 -9.90 1.91
C ALA A 264 2.32 -9.39 2.66
N GLY A 265 2.51 -9.84 3.91
CA GLY A 265 3.64 -9.43 4.74
C GLY A 265 5.01 -9.84 4.19
N LYS A 266 5.13 -11.01 3.54
CA LYS A 266 6.43 -11.54 3.08
C LYS A 266 6.70 -11.36 1.58
N SER A 267 5.66 -11.07 0.78
CA SER A 267 5.76 -10.94 -0.69
C SER A 267 6.84 -9.96 -1.12
N LEU A 268 6.88 -8.76 -0.52
CA LEU A 268 7.81 -7.71 -0.96
C LEU A 268 9.28 -8.09 -0.74
N GLU A 269 9.60 -8.66 0.42
CA GLU A 269 10.96 -9.13 0.73
C GLU A 269 11.39 -10.25 -0.23
N LEU A 270 10.52 -11.23 -0.49
CA LEU A 270 10.84 -12.33 -1.41
C LEU A 270 11.11 -11.82 -2.84
N HIS A 271 10.31 -10.88 -3.35
CA HIS A 271 10.58 -10.30 -4.67
C HIS A 271 11.93 -9.58 -4.73
N LEU A 272 12.30 -8.84 -3.68
CA LEU A 272 13.59 -8.16 -3.60
C LEU A 272 14.76 -9.14 -3.57
N GLU A 273 14.64 -10.21 -2.79
CA GLU A 273 15.63 -11.29 -2.72
C GLU A 273 15.91 -11.92 -4.09
N HIS A 274 14.85 -12.26 -4.84
CA HIS A 274 15.00 -12.80 -6.20
C HIS A 274 15.67 -11.80 -7.13
N LEU A 275 15.26 -10.52 -7.09
CA LEU A 275 15.83 -9.48 -7.93
C LEU A 275 17.31 -9.25 -7.61
N PHE A 276 17.72 -9.29 -6.34
CA PHE A 276 19.14 -9.16 -6.00
C PHE A 276 19.98 -10.29 -6.62
N ILE A 277 19.53 -11.54 -6.47
CA ILE A 277 20.22 -12.72 -7.02
C ILE A 277 20.29 -12.67 -8.55
N GLU A 278 19.17 -12.36 -9.20
CA GLU A 278 19.06 -12.30 -10.67
C GLU A 278 19.94 -11.21 -11.28
N HIS A 279 20.10 -10.08 -10.59
CA HIS A 279 20.95 -8.96 -11.03
C HIS A 279 22.39 -9.04 -10.52
N GLY A 280 22.81 -10.20 -10.01
CA GLY A 280 24.20 -10.47 -9.65
C GLY A 280 24.62 -9.96 -8.27
N LEU A 281 23.73 -9.32 -7.51
CA LEU A 281 23.98 -8.95 -6.12
C LEU A 281 23.76 -10.18 -5.22
N ARG A 282 24.79 -11.03 -5.14
CA ARG A 282 24.76 -12.30 -4.38
C ARG A 282 25.29 -12.19 -2.96
N HIS A 283 25.96 -11.09 -2.64
CA HIS A 283 26.54 -10.84 -1.32
C HIS A 283 25.50 -10.16 -0.43
N PHE A 284 24.63 -10.96 0.18
CA PHE A 284 23.74 -10.50 1.23
C PHE A 284 23.35 -11.64 2.17
N ALA A 285 22.86 -11.28 3.35
CA ALA A 285 22.22 -12.20 4.27
C ALA A 285 20.82 -11.68 4.62
N THR A 286 19.84 -12.60 4.62
CA THR A 286 18.54 -12.40 5.25
C THR A 286 18.56 -13.06 6.62
N GLN A 287 17.71 -12.59 7.56
CA GLN A 287 17.64 -13.14 8.94
C GLN A 287 18.95 -13.07 9.74
N ALA A 288 19.93 -12.27 9.30
CA ALA A 288 21.20 -12.08 10.00
C ALA A 288 20.97 -11.42 11.36
N VAL A 289 21.59 -11.95 12.41
CA VAL A 289 21.50 -11.37 13.76
C VAL A 289 22.55 -10.30 13.93
N THR A 290 22.14 -9.12 14.35
CA THR A 290 22.99 -7.97 14.68
C THR A 290 22.98 -7.72 16.20
N GLU A 291 22.92 -6.48 16.68
CA GLU A 291 22.87 -6.18 18.10
C GLU A 291 21.51 -6.53 18.72
N GLY A 292 21.54 -7.13 19.92
CA GLY A 292 20.34 -7.33 20.73
C GLY A 292 19.29 -8.24 20.08
N ASN A 293 19.72 -9.26 19.33
CA ASN A 293 18.86 -10.19 18.58
C ASN A 293 18.00 -9.54 17.49
N LYS A 294 18.35 -8.32 17.06
CA LYS A 294 17.70 -7.69 15.91
C LYS A 294 18.11 -8.37 14.62
N LYS A 295 17.22 -8.28 13.64
CA LYS A 295 17.35 -8.93 12.34
C LYS A 295 16.88 -7.97 11.27
N PRO A 296 17.79 -7.17 10.68
CA PRO A 296 17.43 -6.38 9.51
C PRO A 296 16.94 -7.30 8.38
N ASP A 297 16.05 -6.78 7.53
CA ASP A 297 15.47 -7.56 6.44
C ASP A 297 16.56 -8.05 5.47
N PHE A 298 17.49 -7.15 5.10
CA PHE A 298 18.68 -7.47 4.34
C PHE A 298 19.93 -6.80 4.93
N LEU A 299 21.01 -7.58 5.00
CA LEU A 299 22.33 -7.14 5.45
C LEU A 299 23.36 -7.47 4.37
N PHE A 300 24.23 -6.50 4.05
CA PHE A 300 25.23 -6.62 3.00
C PHE A 300 26.63 -6.24 3.52
N PRO A 301 27.71 -6.92 3.07
CA PRO A 301 27.69 -8.04 2.12
C PRO A 301 27.34 -9.39 2.77
N SER A 302 27.52 -9.55 4.08
CA SER A 302 27.15 -10.77 4.80
C SER A 302 27.06 -10.52 6.31
N ALA A 303 26.58 -11.51 7.06
CA ALA A 303 26.58 -11.46 8.53
C ALA A 303 28.00 -11.50 9.10
N GLU A 304 28.89 -12.28 8.48
CA GLU A 304 30.29 -12.42 8.89
C GLU A 304 31.03 -11.09 8.75
N ALA A 305 30.89 -10.42 7.61
CA ALA A 305 31.46 -9.09 7.39
C ALA A 305 30.92 -8.05 8.39
N TYR A 306 29.64 -8.17 8.77
CA TYR A 306 29.05 -7.29 9.79
C TYR A 306 29.60 -7.52 11.20
N HIS A 307 30.04 -8.73 11.53
CA HIS A 307 30.63 -9.03 12.84
C HIS A 307 32.16 -8.90 12.85
N ASP A 308 32.79 -8.83 11.68
CA ASP A 308 34.22 -8.64 11.52
C ASP A 308 34.64 -7.18 11.78
N ALA A 309 35.43 -6.96 12.84
CA ALA A 309 35.93 -5.65 13.21
C ALA A 309 36.96 -5.09 12.22
N GLU A 310 37.60 -5.94 11.41
CA GLU A 310 38.54 -5.53 10.36
C GLU A 310 37.82 -5.14 9.06
N PHE A 311 36.57 -5.57 8.87
CA PHE A 311 35.79 -5.18 7.70
C PHE A 311 35.37 -3.69 7.78
N PRO A 312 35.61 -2.89 6.73
CA PRO A 312 35.29 -1.46 6.75
C PRO A 312 33.79 -1.19 6.93
N ALA A 313 33.42 -0.41 7.95
CA ALA A 313 32.03 -0.12 8.26
C ALA A 313 31.35 0.71 7.15
N GLU A 314 32.11 1.55 6.46
CA GLU A 314 31.69 2.33 5.29
C GLU A 314 31.30 1.47 4.09
N ASN A 315 31.65 0.18 4.09
CA ASN A 315 31.27 -0.79 3.06
C ASN A 315 30.09 -1.68 3.50
N LEU A 316 29.67 -1.59 4.77
CA LEU A 316 28.46 -2.29 5.23
C LEU A 316 27.21 -1.53 4.78
N ARG A 317 26.19 -2.28 4.39
CA ARG A 317 24.89 -1.73 3.99
C ARG A 317 23.79 -2.58 4.59
N MET A 318 22.67 -1.95 4.92
CA MET A 318 21.44 -2.64 5.31
C MET A 318 20.30 -2.05 4.49
N LEU A 319 19.32 -2.89 4.17
CA LEU A 319 18.07 -2.46 3.54
C LEU A 319 16.92 -2.99 4.37
N ALA A 320 16.24 -2.08 5.07
CA ALA A 320 14.94 -2.38 5.67
C ALA A 320 13.85 -2.26 4.60
N VAL A 321 12.80 -3.07 4.71
CA VAL A 321 11.70 -3.15 3.75
C VAL A 321 10.40 -2.82 4.46
N LYS A 322 9.78 -1.71 4.08
CA LYS A 322 8.45 -1.33 4.61
C LYS A 322 7.55 -0.91 3.45
N THR A 323 6.52 -1.69 3.19
CA THR A 323 5.50 -1.34 2.18
C THR A 323 4.98 0.08 2.38
N THR A 324 4.72 0.46 3.64
CA THR A 324 4.40 1.83 4.08
C THR A 324 5.39 2.28 5.15
N CYS A 325 6.02 3.45 4.99
CA CYS A 325 7.06 3.92 5.90
C CYS A 325 6.57 4.90 6.99
N LYS A 326 5.52 5.70 6.74
CA LYS A 326 5.01 6.83 7.58
C LYS A 326 5.61 6.95 8.97
N ASP A 327 5.05 6.31 10.00
CA ASP A 327 5.54 6.42 11.38
C ASP A 327 6.38 5.20 11.79
N ARG A 328 6.46 4.17 10.93
CA ARG A 328 7.11 2.88 11.21
C ARG A 328 8.60 2.84 10.87
N TRP A 329 9.13 3.83 10.14
CA TRP A 329 10.54 3.84 9.74
C TRP A 329 11.52 3.95 10.92
N ARG A 330 11.15 4.62 12.02
CA ARG A 330 12.04 4.80 13.19
C ARG A 330 12.48 3.48 13.83
N GLN A 331 11.71 2.41 13.62
CA GLN A 331 12.02 1.07 14.12
C GLN A 331 13.34 0.52 13.55
N ILE A 332 13.72 0.95 12.34
CA ILE A 332 14.88 0.42 11.62
C ILE A 332 16.21 1.01 12.10
N LEU A 333 16.19 2.18 12.75
CA LEU A 333 17.40 2.95 13.08
C LEU A 333 18.36 2.21 14.01
N ASN A 334 17.80 1.34 14.85
CA ASN A 334 18.58 0.63 15.83
C ASN A 334 18.84 -0.83 15.42
N GLU A 335 18.56 -1.23 14.18
CA GLU A 335 18.71 -2.62 13.72
C GLU A 335 20.14 -2.99 13.33
N ALA A 336 21.01 -2.04 12.98
CA ALA A 336 22.42 -2.33 12.72
C ALA A 336 23.30 -1.12 13.07
N ASN A 337 23.87 -1.13 14.28
CA ASN A 337 24.58 0.02 14.84
C ASN A 337 25.84 0.43 14.05
N ARG A 338 26.45 -0.50 13.30
CA ARG A 338 27.66 -0.20 12.49
C ARG A 338 27.34 0.55 11.19
N ILE A 339 26.08 0.64 10.79
CA ILE A 339 25.70 1.08 9.44
C ILE A 339 25.06 2.46 9.48
N SER A 340 25.70 3.41 8.80
CA SER A 340 25.13 4.73 8.49
C SER A 340 25.69 5.21 7.15
N PRO A 341 24.84 5.56 6.16
CA PRO A 341 23.37 5.64 6.23
C PRO A 341 22.67 4.27 6.11
N VAL A 342 21.45 4.20 6.67
CA VAL A 342 20.53 3.06 6.56
C VAL A 342 19.66 3.21 5.32
N HIS A 343 19.51 2.16 4.51
CA HIS A 343 18.59 2.21 3.36
C HIS A 343 17.22 1.68 3.74
N LEU A 344 16.17 2.34 3.26
CA LEU A 344 14.77 1.94 3.47
C LEU A 344 14.06 1.79 2.12
N PHE A 345 13.71 0.56 1.77
CA PHE A 345 12.85 0.28 0.64
C PHE A 345 11.39 0.54 0.98
N THR A 346 10.67 1.29 0.13
CA THR A 346 9.23 1.51 0.31
C THR A 346 8.44 1.65 -0.99
N LEU A 347 7.14 1.36 -0.91
CA LEU A 347 6.17 1.56 -1.99
C LEU A 347 5.19 2.71 -1.70
N GLN A 348 5.44 3.48 -0.64
CA GLN A 348 4.59 4.59 -0.26
C GLN A 348 4.47 5.63 -1.39
N GLU A 349 3.25 6.13 -1.64
CA GLU A 349 3.00 7.15 -2.66
C GLU A 349 3.39 8.56 -2.19
N GLY A 350 4.68 8.74 -1.91
CA GLY A 350 5.28 9.99 -1.44
C GLY A 350 5.43 10.08 0.08
N VAL A 351 6.23 11.06 0.49
CA VAL A 351 6.39 11.54 1.88
C VAL A 351 6.35 13.07 1.85
N SER A 352 6.00 13.71 2.96
CA SER A 352 6.11 15.17 3.09
C SER A 352 7.59 15.60 3.12
N GLN A 353 7.86 16.88 2.82
CA GLN A 353 9.22 17.40 2.95
C GLN A 353 9.71 17.39 4.41
N ALA A 354 8.82 17.60 5.38
CA ALA A 354 9.18 17.55 6.80
C ALA A 354 9.51 16.10 7.21
N GLN A 355 8.64 15.15 6.86
CA GLN A 355 8.88 13.71 7.07
C GLN A 355 10.23 13.27 6.46
N TYR A 356 10.54 13.70 5.23
CA TYR A 356 11.81 13.34 4.60
C TYR A 356 13.02 13.97 5.28
N ARG A 357 12.93 15.22 5.74
CA ARG A 357 14.01 15.86 6.50
C ARG A 357 14.30 15.14 7.82
N GLU A 358 13.26 14.66 8.51
CA GLU A 358 13.44 13.81 9.70
C GLU A 358 14.17 12.51 9.36
N MET A 359 13.78 11.84 8.26
CA MET A 359 14.48 10.65 7.77
C MET A 359 15.96 10.94 7.46
N GLN A 360 16.24 12.04 6.75
CA GLN A 360 17.62 12.44 6.42
C GLN A 360 18.45 12.76 7.66
N ALA A 361 17.87 13.45 8.65
CA ALA A 361 18.56 13.80 9.90
C ALA A 361 19.00 12.57 10.68
N GLU A 362 18.23 11.48 10.61
CA GLU A 362 18.54 10.18 11.21
C GLU A 362 19.35 9.25 10.28
N GLY A 363 19.85 9.75 9.14
CA GLY A 363 20.69 8.97 8.22
C GLY A 363 19.94 7.92 7.41
N VAL A 364 18.66 8.12 7.11
CA VAL A 364 17.85 7.21 6.29
C VAL A 364 17.86 7.63 4.81
N ARG A 365 18.18 6.68 3.93
CA ARG A 365 18.15 6.85 2.47
C ARG A 365 17.03 6.02 1.85
N LEU A 366 16.10 6.66 1.17
CA LEU A 366 14.95 5.99 0.57
C LEU A 366 15.33 5.30 -0.76
N VAL A 367 14.98 4.02 -0.87
CA VAL A 367 14.99 3.24 -2.11
C VAL A 367 13.53 3.04 -2.54
N VAL A 368 13.18 3.57 -3.70
CA VAL A 368 11.79 3.60 -4.19
C VAL A 368 11.78 3.22 -5.67
N PRO A 369 10.83 2.38 -6.13
CA PRO A 369 10.70 2.08 -7.55
C PRO A 369 10.55 3.33 -8.40
N SER A 370 11.27 3.40 -9.51
CA SER A 370 11.31 4.55 -10.43
C SER A 370 9.91 5.08 -10.83
N SER A 371 8.95 4.19 -11.05
CA SER A 371 7.58 4.55 -11.41
C SER A 371 6.80 5.32 -10.33
N ILE A 372 7.22 5.19 -9.05
CA ILE A 372 6.59 5.82 -7.88
C ILE A 372 7.25 7.17 -7.55
N HIS A 373 8.47 7.45 -8.02
CA HIS A 373 9.17 8.73 -7.78
C HIS A 373 8.33 9.97 -8.12
N LYS A 374 7.51 9.89 -9.18
CA LYS A 374 6.58 10.97 -9.58
C LYS A 374 5.54 11.33 -8.51
N LYS A 375 5.31 10.46 -7.52
CA LYS A 375 4.40 10.68 -6.39
C LYS A 375 5.06 11.48 -5.25
N TYR A 376 6.38 11.59 -5.24
CA TYR A 376 7.11 12.35 -4.23
C TYR A 376 7.19 13.84 -4.61
N PRO A 377 7.25 14.75 -3.61
CA PRO A 377 7.56 16.15 -3.83
C PRO A 377 8.87 16.33 -4.61
N GLU A 378 8.96 17.37 -5.44
CA GLU A 378 10.11 17.58 -6.34
C GLU A 378 11.45 17.65 -5.60
N ALA A 379 11.49 18.35 -4.45
CA ALA A 379 12.68 18.45 -3.61
C ALA A 379 13.15 17.09 -3.08
N VAL A 380 12.22 16.20 -2.73
CA VAL A 380 12.54 14.85 -2.22
C VAL A 380 12.95 13.93 -3.36
N ARG A 381 12.31 14.06 -4.53
CA ARG A 381 12.51 13.19 -5.70
C ARG A 381 13.96 13.15 -6.16
N ALA A 382 14.68 14.28 -6.07
CA ALA A 382 16.07 14.39 -6.50
C ALA A 382 17.03 13.51 -5.68
N GLU A 383 16.62 13.10 -4.47
CA GLU A 383 17.46 12.37 -3.52
C GLU A 383 17.06 10.89 -3.38
N LEU A 384 16.00 10.47 -4.07
CA LEU A 384 15.55 9.08 -4.07
C LEU A 384 16.51 8.19 -4.85
N MET A 385 16.77 7.01 -4.31
CA MET A 385 17.46 5.95 -5.02
C MET A 385 16.43 5.03 -5.71
N THR A 386 16.67 4.67 -6.97
CA THR A 386 15.89 3.60 -7.62
C THR A 386 16.37 2.24 -7.14
N LEU A 387 15.56 1.19 -7.31
CA LEU A 387 15.98 -0.17 -6.97
C LEU A 387 17.20 -0.59 -7.82
N GLY A 388 17.20 -0.26 -9.12
CA GLY A 388 18.33 -0.53 -10.00
C GLY A 388 19.61 0.21 -9.61
N ALA A 389 19.50 1.47 -9.17
CA ALA A 389 20.66 2.22 -8.68
C ALA A 389 21.22 1.59 -7.40
N PHE A 390 20.36 1.15 -6.48
CA PHE A 390 20.77 0.47 -5.26
C PHE A 390 21.52 -0.81 -5.56
N ILE A 391 20.98 -1.66 -6.44
CA ILE A 391 21.64 -2.89 -6.89
C ILE A 391 23.00 -2.58 -7.51
N ALA A 392 23.06 -1.62 -8.43
CA ALA A 392 24.31 -1.26 -9.11
C ALA A 392 25.39 -0.72 -8.15
N GLU A 393 25.01 0.10 -7.16
CA GLU A 393 25.93 0.59 -6.12
C GLU A 393 26.56 -0.59 -5.36
N LEU A 394 25.74 -1.55 -4.90
CA LEU A 394 26.22 -2.68 -4.12
C LEU A 394 27.01 -3.70 -4.94
N THR A 395 26.58 -4.00 -6.16
CA THR A 395 27.33 -4.89 -7.06
C THR A 395 28.72 -4.33 -7.34
N GLY A 396 28.86 -3.01 -7.51
CA GLY A 396 30.16 -2.37 -7.66
C GLY A 396 31.00 -2.39 -6.39
N LEU A 397 30.37 -2.12 -5.23
CA LEU A 397 31.04 -2.09 -3.93
C LEU A 397 31.63 -3.44 -3.52
N TYR A 398 30.99 -4.55 -3.93
CA TYR A 398 31.35 -5.90 -3.53
C TYR A 398 32.01 -6.72 -4.65
N ALA A 399 32.40 -6.08 -5.76
CA ALA A 399 32.98 -6.78 -6.90
C ALA A 399 34.25 -7.58 -6.58
N ASP A 400 35.02 -7.14 -5.59
CA ASP A 400 36.28 -7.77 -5.17
C ASP A 400 36.11 -8.82 -4.05
N LEU A 401 34.89 -8.99 -3.51
CA LEU A 401 34.57 -10.01 -2.52
C LEU A 401 34.28 -11.34 -3.22
N ALA A 402 35.29 -11.93 -3.86
CA ALA A 402 35.18 -13.23 -4.53
C ALA A 402 35.32 -14.42 -3.57
#